data_AF-A0A1I3V3L3-F1
#
_entry.id   AF-A0A1I3V3L3-F1
#
_cell.length_a   1.000
_cell.length_b   1.000
_cell.length_c   1.000
_cell.angle_alpha   90.00
_cell.angle_beta   90.00
_cell.angle_gamma   90.00
#
_symmetry.space_group_name_H-M   'P 1'
#
loop_
_entity.id
_entity.type
_entity.pdbx_description
1 polymer ?
#
loop_
_entity_poly.entity_id
_entity_poly.type
_entity_poly.pdbx_seq_one_letter_code
_entity_poly.pdbx_strand_id
1 'polypeptide(L)'
;MPKIIRILAWEKAYEYIANVFIEIEKDLYEQAKAQEGGWEGFREFVVDKKVKESDVITSFYLKPADGKTIATFQPGQYLTLKAKIPGETYTHIRHYSLSDAPGKDYYRISVKREDARDRNQPESYPITSISISRRGTIWNLAPRLATSFWIPKQRIRLC
;
A
#
# COMPACT_ATOMS: atom_id res chain seq x y z
N MET A 1 -6.96 -43.21 -12.19
CA MET A 1 -6.70 -42.17 -13.20
C MET A 1 -5.19 -41.95 -13.33
N PRO A 2 -4.61 -41.92 -14.54
CA PRO A 2 -3.17 -41.75 -14.73
C PRO A 2 -2.71 -40.37 -14.23
N LYS A 3 -1.56 -40.32 -13.53
CA LYS A 3 -0.99 -39.11 -12.89
C LYS A 3 -0.90 -37.90 -13.84
N ILE A 4 -0.71 -38.14 -15.13
CA ILE A 4 -0.60 -37.11 -16.19
C ILE A 4 -1.88 -36.27 -16.31
N ILE A 5 -3.07 -36.89 -16.22
CA ILE A 5 -4.34 -36.16 -16.33
C ILE A 5 -4.52 -35.16 -15.18
N ARG A 6 -4.00 -35.48 -13.98
CA ARG A 6 -4.10 -34.60 -12.81
C ARG A 6 -3.22 -33.36 -12.94
N ILE A 7 -1.99 -33.49 -13.44
CA ILE A 7 -1.08 -32.35 -13.62
C ILE A 7 -1.64 -31.40 -14.69
N LEU A 8 -2.08 -31.94 -15.83
CA LEU A 8 -2.66 -31.15 -16.91
C LEU A 8 -3.96 -30.42 -16.49
N ALA A 9 -4.76 -31.01 -15.60
CA ALA A 9 -5.96 -30.37 -15.08
C ALA A 9 -5.62 -29.15 -14.19
N TRP A 10 -4.62 -29.27 -13.33
CA TRP A 10 -4.17 -28.16 -12.49
C TRP A 10 -3.45 -27.07 -13.29
N GLU A 11 -2.68 -27.45 -14.31
CA GLU A 11 -2.06 -26.52 -15.24
C GLU A 11 -3.10 -25.66 -15.95
N LYS A 12 -4.13 -26.28 -16.57
CA LYS A 12 -5.22 -25.55 -17.23
C LYS A 12 -6.02 -24.67 -16.26
N ALA A 13 -6.27 -25.14 -15.04
CA ALA A 13 -6.95 -24.33 -14.03
C ALA A 13 -6.11 -23.13 -13.59
N TYR A 14 -4.80 -23.31 -13.42
CA TYR A 14 -3.87 -22.24 -13.10
C TYR A 14 -3.80 -21.21 -14.22
N GLU A 15 -3.65 -21.64 -15.47
CA GLU A 15 -3.63 -20.73 -16.63
C GLU A 15 -4.90 -19.89 -16.72
N TYR A 16 -6.07 -20.52 -16.53
CA TYR A 16 -7.34 -19.81 -16.54
C TYR A 16 -7.39 -18.72 -15.46
N ILE A 17 -7.03 -19.06 -14.22
CA ILE A 17 -7.02 -18.11 -13.11
C ILE A 17 -5.98 -17.02 -13.33
N ALA A 18 -4.76 -17.39 -13.77
CA ALA A 18 -3.67 -16.45 -14.03
C ALA A 18 -4.05 -15.42 -15.10
N ASN A 19 -4.68 -15.84 -16.20
CA ASN A 19 -5.12 -14.93 -17.26
C ASN A 19 -6.16 -13.93 -16.74
N VAL A 20 -7.13 -14.38 -15.93
CA VAL A 20 -8.12 -13.50 -15.30
C VAL A 20 -7.44 -12.47 -14.39
N PHE A 21 -6.46 -12.88 -13.57
CA PHE A 21 -5.72 -11.93 -12.73
C PHE A 21 -4.90 -10.93 -13.56
N ILE A 22 -4.23 -11.38 -14.62
CA ILE A 22 -3.44 -10.51 -15.51
C ILE A 22 -4.32 -9.42 -16.15
N GLU A 23 -5.50 -9.80 -16.66
CA GLU A 23 -6.44 -8.86 -17.26
C GLU A 23 -6.95 -7.82 -16.25
N ILE A 24 -7.38 -8.29 -15.07
CA ILE A 24 -7.88 -7.40 -14.00
C ILE A 24 -6.78 -6.45 -13.52
N GLU A 25 -5.58 -6.96 -13.26
CA GLU A 25 -4.45 -6.13 -12.81
C GLU A 25 -4.07 -5.09 -13.86
N LYS A 26 -4.04 -5.48 -15.13
CA LYS A 26 -3.76 -4.56 -16.24
C LYS A 26 -4.76 -3.40 -16.26
N ASP A 27 -6.05 -3.69 -16.18
CA ASP A 27 -7.09 -2.65 -16.16
C ASP A 27 -6.92 -1.72 -14.95
N LEU A 28 -6.56 -2.26 -13.78
CA LEU A 28 -6.31 -1.46 -12.58
C LEU A 28 -5.09 -0.55 -12.74
N TYR A 29 -4.01 -1.02 -13.36
CA TYR A 29 -2.84 -0.20 -13.67
C TYR A 29 -3.17 0.92 -14.65
N GLU A 30 -3.91 0.62 -15.72
CA GLU A 30 -4.33 1.61 -16.72
C GLU A 30 -5.22 2.69 -16.09
N GLN A 31 -6.20 2.29 -15.27
CA GLN A 31 -7.06 3.22 -14.54
C GLN A 31 -6.28 4.09 -13.55
N ALA A 32 -5.35 3.49 -12.79
CA ALA A 32 -4.54 4.22 -11.82
C ALA A 32 -3.64 5.26 -12.50
N LYS A 33 -3.09 4.94 -13.67
CA LYS A 33 -2.26 5.83 -14.49
C LYS A 33 -3.05 6.94 -15.17
N ALA A 34 -4.27 6.64 -15.61
CA ALA A 34 -5.13 7.60 -16.33
C ALA A 34 -5.71 8.71 -15.44
N GLN A 35 -5.71 8.53 -14.11
CA GLN A 35 -6.16 9.55 -13.16
C GLN A 35 -5.23 10.77 -13.16
N GLU A 36 -5.79 11.95 -12.88
CA GLU A 36 -4.97 13.14 -12.64
C GLU A 36 -4.03 12.91 -11.45
N GLY A 37 -2.72 13.13 -11.65
CA GLY A 37 -1.69 12.84 -10.65
C GLY A 37 -1.44 11.34 -10.43
N GLY A 38 -2.03 10.47 -11.25
CA GLY A 38 -1.82 9.03 -11.29
C GLY A 38 -0.44 8.63 -11.79
N TRP A 39 0.00 7.42 -11.45
CA TRP A 39 1.28 6.86 -11.90
C TRP A 39 1.21 5.33 -11.95
N GLU A 40 2.22 4.73 -12.58
CA GLU A 40 2.39 3.28 -12.71
C GLU A 40 3.65 2.83 -11.97
N GLY A 41 3.65 1.62 -11.41
CA GLY A 41 4.79 1.09 -10.66
C GLY A 41 5.04 1.85 -9.35
N PHE A 42 6.29 2.17 -9.03
CA PHE A 42 6.66 2.89 -7.82
C PHE A 42 7.08 4.32 -8.15
N ARG A 43 6.57 5.29 -7.37
CA ARG A 43 6.94 6.70 -7.43
C ARG A 43 7.56 7.13 -6.11
N GLU A 44 8.55 8.01 -6.18
CA GLU A 44 9.24 8.52 -4.99
C GLU A 44 8.42 9.60 -4.28
N PHE A 45 8.29 9.44 -2.97
CA PHE A 45 7.67 10.37 -2.06
C PHE A 45 8.62 10.69 -0.92
N VAL A 46 8.64 11.94 -0.49
CA VAL A 46 9.41 12.40 0.66
C VAL A 46 8.52 12.48 1.90
N VAL A 47 9.07 12.06 3.04
CA VAL A 47 8.47 12.35 4.35
C VAL A 47 8.62 13.83 4.64
N ASP A 48 7.58 14.61 4.35
CA ASP A 48 7.52 16.07 4.56
C ASP A 48 7.32 16.41 6.04
N LYS A 49 6.45 15.65 6.72
CA LYS A 49 6.15 15.84 8.14
C LYS A 49 5.96 14.49 8.83
N LYS A 50 6.37 14.44 10.10
CA LYS A 50 6.18 13.33 11.02
C LYS A 50 5.53 13.85 12.30
N VAL A 51 4.49 13.18 12.78
CA VAL A 51 3.76 13.53 14.00
C VAL A 51 3.63 12.28 14.87
N LYS A 52 4.10 12.36 16.12
CA LYS A 52 3.87 11.30 17.10
C LYS A 52 2.45 11.45 17.64
N GLU A 53 1.58 10.49 17.33
CA GLU A 53 0.17 10.49 17.78
C GLU A 53 0.03 9.80 19.14
N SER A 54 0.87 8.80 19.41
CA SER A 54 0.98 8.11 20.71
C SER A 54 2.38 7.52 20.88
N ASP A 55 2.63 6.81 21.98
CA ASP A 55 3.91 6.14 22.21
C ASP A 55 4.25 5.05 21.18
N VAL A 56 3.23 4.51 20.52
CA VAL A 56 3.37 3.45 19.53
C VAL A 56 2.87 3.84 18.14
N ILE A 57 2.17 4.96 17.95
CA ILE A 57 1.66 5.39 16.64
C ILE A 57 2.33 6.68 16.18
N THR A 58 2.82 6.67 14.95
CA THR A 58 3.34 7.86 14.28
C THR A 58 2.67 8.06 12.93
N SER A 59 2.15 9.27 12.68
CA SER A 59 1.67 9.68 11.36
C SER A 59 2.79 10.30 10.52
N PHE A 60 2.77 9.96 9.23
CA PHE A 60 3.69 10.47 8.21
C PHE A 60 2.90 11.15 7.10
N TYR A 61 3.37 12.32 6.71
CA TYR A 61 2.83 13.13 5.62
C TYR A 61 3.80 13.03 4.45
N LEU A 62 3.30 12.56 3.32
CA LEU A 62 4.08 12.14 2.17
C LEU A 62 3.76 13.04 0.98
N LYS A 63 4.76 13.76 0.49
CA LYS A 63 4.67 14.57 -0.73
C LYS A 63 5.47 13.92 -1.86
N PRO A 64 5.03 14.04 -3.11
CA PRO A 64 5.78 13.47 -4.23
C PRO A 64 7.12 14.20 -4.39
N ALA A 65 8.21 13.45 -4.54
CA ALA A 65 9.56 14.02 -4.63
C ALA A 65 9.77 14.82 -5.93
N ASP A 66 9.00 14.50 -6.98
CA ASP A 66 9.03 15.17 -8.28
C ASP A 66 8.19 16.47 -8.33
N GLY A 67 7.49 16.83 -7.24
CA GLY A 67 6.66 18.03 -7.14
C GLY A 67 5.39 18.03 -8.00
N LYS A 68 5.07 16.95 -8.72
CA LYS A 68 3.83 16.88 -9.53
C LYS A 68 2.62 16.57 -8.65
N THR A 69 1.41 16.71 -9.19
CA THR A 69 0.17 16.36 -8.46
C THR A 69 0.11 14.87 -8.09
N ILE A 70 -0.78 14.55 -7.14
CA ILE A 70 -1.04 13.19 -6.65
C ILE A 70 -2.49 12.80 -6.91
N ALA A 71 -2.72 11.52 -7.21
CA ALA A 71 -4.08 11.02 -7.41
C ALA A 71 -4.93 11.12 -6.14
N THR A 72 -6.12 11.70 -6.23
CA THR A 72 -7.14 11.68 -5.16
C THR A 72 -7.52 10.25 -4.79
N PHE A 73 -8.09 9.99 -3.59
CA PHE A 73 -8.48 8.65 -3.10
C PHE A 73 -9.89 8.58 -2.54
N GLN A 74 -10.42 7.36 -2.40
CA GLN A 74 -11.59 7.09 -1.59
C GLN A 74 -11.19 6.71 -0.15
N PRO A 75 -11.87 7.24 0.88
CA PRO A 75 -11.66 6.80 2.26
C PRO A 75 -11.77 5.28 2.41
N GLY A 76 -10.81 4.67 3.10
CA GLY A 76 -10.70 3.21 3.25
C GLY A 76 -9.73 2.55 2.28
N GLN A 77 -9.22 3.26 1.27
CA GLN A 77 -8.12 2.77 0.43
C GLN A 77 -6.78 2.82 1.17
N TYR A 78 -5.80 2.06 0.66
CA TYR A 78 -4.44 1.99 1.18
C TYR A 78 -3.41 2.27 0.09
N LEU A 79 -2.20 2.63 0.52
CA LEU A 79 -1.00 2.70 -0.33
C LEU A 79 -0.07 1.54 -0.03
N THR A 80 0.68 1.14 -1.06
CA THR A 80 1.73 0.14 -0.94
C THR A 80 3.08 0.85 -0.85
N LEU A 81 3.73 0.71 0.29
CA LEU A 81 5.04 1.27 0.58
C LEU A 81 6.12 0.21 0.37
N LYS A 82 7.11 0.55 -0.44
CA LYS A 82 8.33 -0.24 -0.68
C LYS A 82 9.49 0.43 0.04
N ALA A 83 9.93 -0.19 1.15
CA ALA A 83 11.02 0.28 1.99
C ALA A 83 12.29 -0.54 1.73
N LYS A 84 13.38 0.15 1.41
CA LYS A 84 14.73 -0.40 1.48
C LYS A 84 15.30 -0.08 2.86
N ILE A 85 15.55 -1.11 3.66
CA ILE A 85 15.99 -0.94 5.05
C ILE A 85 17.51 -1.14 5.11
N PRO A 86 18.26 -0.23 5.73
CA PRO A 86 19.69 -0.43 5.93
C PRO A 86 19.97 -1.71 6.72
N GLY A 87 20.84 -2.56 6.20
CA GLY A 87 21.19 -3.85 6.82
C GLY A 87 20.34 -5.04 6.38
N GLU A 88 19.22 -4.80 5.69
CA GLU A 88 18.40 -5.86 5.10
C GLU A 88 18.83 -6.15 3.65
N THR A 89 18.87 -7.43 3.28
CA THR A 89 19.22 -7.83 1.90
C THR A 89 18.05 -7.59 0.95
N TYR A 90 16.81 -7.74 1.44
CA TYR A 90 15.61 -7.68 0.63
C TYR A 90 14.86 -6.36 0.82
N THR A 91 14.05 -6.00 -0.18
CA THR A 91 13.15 -4.87 -0.05
C THR A 91 11.84 -5.32 0.57
N HIS A 92 11.30 -4.52 1.50
CA HIS A 92 10.06 -4.86 2.19
C HIS A 92 8.90 -4.07 1.61
N ILE A 93 7.81 -4.76 1.31
CA ILE A 93 6.56 -4.18 0.82
C ILE A 93 5.51 -4.26 1.94
N ARG A 94 4.83 -3.15 2.23
CA ARG A 94 3.78 -3.06 3.26
C ARG A 94 2.62 -2.20 2.78
N HIS A 95 1.42 -2.51 3.25
CA HIS A 95 0.22 -1.73 2.96
C HIS A 95 -0.13 -0.86 4.16
N TYR A 96 -0.42 0.41 3.92
CA TYR A 96 -0.90 1.34 4.94
C TYR A 96 -2.13 2.07 4.44
N SER A 97 -3.20 2.04 5.24
CA SER A 97 -4.42 2.80 4.97
C SER A 97 -4.12 4.29 4.95
N LEU A 98 -4.78 5.01 4.04
CA LEU A 98 -4.76 6.46 4.02
C LEU A 98 -5.60 7.00 5.18
N SER A 99 -4.96 7.75 6.07
CA SER A 99 -5.51 8.14 7.36
C SER A 99 -5.91 9.63 7.42
N ASP A 100 -6.27 10.22 6.28
CA ASP A 100 -6.78 11.60 6.18
C ASP A 100 -7.84 11.71 5.08
N ALA A 101 -8.46 12.87 4.94
CA ALA A 101 -9.39 13.16 3.86
C ALA A 101 -8.68 13.34 2.51
N PRO A 102 -9.31 12.97 1.38
CA PRO A 102 -8.77 13.21 0.05
C PRO A 102 -8.75 14.71 -0.33
N GLY A 103 -8.06 15.04 -1.42
CA GLY A 103 -7.98 16.41 -1.96
C GLY A 103 -6.88 17.28 -1.35
N LYS A 104 -5.94 16.69 -0.62
CA LYS A 104 -4.71 17.36 -0.15
C LYS A 104 -3.57 17.14 -1.14
N ASP A 105 -2.53 17.97 -1.05
CA ASP A 105 -1.28 17.84 -1.80
C ASP A 105 -0.29 16.82 -1.18
N TYR A 106 -0.76 16.05 -0.20
CA TYR A 106 -0.01 14.99 0.46
C TYR A 106 -0.90 13.77 0.74
N TYR A 107 -0.26 12.62 0.94
CA TYR A 107 -0.86 11.47 1.59
C TYR A 107 -0.49 11.43 3.07
N ARG A 108 -1.42 10.97 3.91
CA ARG A 108 -1.13 10.67 5.32
C ARG A 108 -1.30 9.18 5.57
N ILE A 109 -0.30 8.59 6.19
CA ILE A 109 -0.39 7.23 6.73
C ILE A 109 -0.08 7.26 8.22
N SER A 110 -0.64 6.32 8.97
CA SER A 110 -0.36 6.16 10.40
C SER A 110 0.20 4.77 10.66
N VAL A 111 1.42 4.72 11.17
CA VAL A 111 2.17 3.48 11.38
C VAL A 111 2.22 3.19 12.86
N LYS A 112 1.73 2.02 13.24
CA LYS A 112 1.89 1.48 14.59
C LYS A 112 3.21 0.71 14.67
N ARG A 113 4.05 1.06 15.62
CA ARG A 113 5.26 0.30 15.98
C ARG A 113 4.84 -1.02 16.62
N GLU A 114 5.48 -2.09 16.18
CA GLU A 114 5.28 -3.43 16.73
C GLU A 114 6.53 -3.84 17.49
N ASP A 115 6.54 -3.54 18.78
CA ASP A 115 7.60 -3.97 19.70
C ASP A 115 7.50 -5.48 19.92
N ALA A 116 8.63 -6.14 20.14
CA ALA A 116 8.67 -7.53 20.56
C ALA A 116 7.85 -7.71 21.85
N ARG A 117 6.75 -8.46 21.78
CA ARG A 117 5.86 -8.69 22.93
C ARG A 117 6.43 -9.68 23.94
N ASP A 118 7.40 -10.50 23.52
CA ASP A 118 8.11 -11.49 24.33
C ASP A 118 9.52 -11.72 23.73
N ARG A 119 10.48 -12.22 24.54
CA ARG A 119 11.85 -12.57 24.12
C ARG A 119 11.90 -13.59 22.98
N ASN A 120 10.84 -14.36 22.80
CA ASN A 120 10.72 -15.39 21.76
C ASN A 120 10.08 -14.88 20.47
N GLN A 121 9.60 -13.64 20.43
CA GLN A 121 9.08 -13.04 19.20
C GLN A 121 10.11 -12.05 18.66
N PRO A 122 10.70 -12.30 17.47
CA PRO A 122 11.58 -11.32 16.87
C PRO A 122 10.80 -10.02 16.63
N GLU A 123 11.43 -8.90 16.96
CA GLU A 123 10.86 -7.59 16.67
C GLU A 123 10.55 -7.49 15.17
N SER A 124 9.46 -6.80 14.82
CA SER A 124 9.12 -6.55 13.42
C SER A 124 10.03 -5.45 12.86
N TYR A 125 11.31 -5.79 12.65
CA TYR A 125 12.36 -4.91 12.12
C TYR A 125 11.89 -4.00 10.98
N PRO A 126 11.11 -4.47 9.97
CA PRO A 126 10.61 -3.59 8.93
C PRO A 126 9.63 -2.53 9.41
N ILE A 127 8.70 -2.89 10.30
CA ILE A 127 7.71 -1.94 10.83
C ILE A 127 8.38 -0.95 11.78
N THR A 128 9.29 -1.43 12.64
CA THR A 128 10.08 -0.56 13.51
C THR A 128 10.87 0.45 12.69
N SER A 129 11.60 0.01 11.66
CA SER A 129 12.39 0.87 10.77
C SER A 129 11.54 1.94 10.09
N ILE A 130 10.35 1.58 9.61
CA ILE A 130 9.42 2.54 9.01
C ILE A 130 8.95 3.54 10.08
N SER A 131 8.54 3.08 11.27
CA SER A 131 8.03 3.95 12.35
C SER A 131 9.06 4.96 12.86
N ILE A 132 10.35 4.65 12.80
CA ILE A 132 11.43 5.55 13.23
C ILE A 132 12.02 6.41 12.11
N SER A 133 11.53 6.28 10.88
CA SER A 133 12.01 7.07 9.73
C SER A 133 11.98 8.58 9.99
N ARG A 134 12.94 9.30 9.42
CA ARG A 134 13.15 10.73 9.64
C ARG A 134 12.41 11.55 8.59
N ARG A 135 12.23 12.85 8.87
CA ARG A 135 11.84 13.81 7.83
C ARG A 135 12.91 13.82 6.72
N GLY A 136 12.48 13.93 5.46
CA GLY A 136 13.37 13.87 4.30
C GLY A 136 13.70 12.47 3.80
N THR A 137 13.28 11.41 4.50
CA THR A 137 13.42 10.04 3.98
C THR A 137 12.56 9.87 2.72
N ILE A 138 13.15 9.26 1.69
CA ILE A 138 12.48 8.94 0.42
C ILE A 138 11.88 7.54 0.51
N TRP A 139 10.60 7.41 0.18
CA TRP A 139 9.86 6.16 0.11
C TRP A 139 9.30 5.96 -1.29
N ASN A 140 9.26 4.71 -1.71
CA ASN A 140 8.69 4.32 -2.99
C ASN A 140 7.26 3.85 -2.77
N LEU A 141 6.28 4.56 -3.34
CA LEU A 141 4.86 4.25 -3.19
C LEU A 141 4.29 3.73 -4.51
N ALA A 142 3.61 2.59 -4.45
CA ALA A 142 2.79 2.13 -5.56
C ALA A 142 1.45 2.87 -5.58
N PRO A 143 0.82 3.05 -6.75
CA PRO A 143 -0.52 3.61 -6.82
C PRO A 143 -1.51 2.70 -6.09
N ARG A 144 -2.70 3.24 -5.81
CA ARG A 144 -3.75 2.47 -5.14
C ARG A 144 -4.40 1.53 -6.14
N LEU A 145 -4.07 0.25 -6.05
CA LEU A 145 -4.61 -0.79 -6.94
C LEU A 145 -5.89 -1.44 -6.37
N ALA A 146 -6.23 -1.21 -5.11
CA ALA A 146 -7.35 -1.88 -4.47
C ALA A 146 -8.66 -1.09 -4.52
N THR A 147 -9.73 -1.83 -4.80
CA THR A 147 -11.09 -1.42 -4.46
C THR A 147 -11.22 -1.35 -2.93
N SER A 148 -11.79 -0.25 -2.45
CA SER A 148 -11.93 0.09 -1.04
C SER A 148 -12.58 -1.03 -0.22
N PHE A 149 -12.13 -1.28 1.01
CA PHE A 149 -12.97 -1.93 2.02
C PHE A 149 -13.97 -0.89 2.54
N TRP A 150 -14.98 -0.56 1.73
CA TRP A 150 -16.00 0.42 2.08
C TRP A 150 -17.39 -0.21 1.98
N ILE A 151 -18.17 -0.10 3.06
CA ILE A 151 -19.58 -0.48 3.08
C ILE A 151 -20.31 0.49 2.13
N PRO A 152 -21.02 0.01 1.09
CA PRO A 152 -21.80 0.89 0.23
C PRO A 152 -22.68 1.78 1.11
N LYS A 153 -22.80 3.08 0.80
CA LYS A 153 -23.84 3.95 1.37
C LYS A 153 -25.19 3.31 1.03
N GLN A 154 -25.68 2.40 1.87
CA GLN A 154 -27.09 2.12 1.91
C GLN A 154 -27.73 3.45 2.28
N ARG A 155 -28.53 3.98 1.35
CA ARG A 155 -29.46 5.06 1.64
C ARG A 155 -30.32 4.59 2.82
N ILE A 156 -29.94 4.94 4.04
CA ILE A 156 -30.89 5.03 5.14
C ILE A 156 -31.79 6.19 4.73
N ARG A 157 -32.92 5.89 4.07
CA ARG A 157 -34.05 6.81 4.03
C ARG A 157 -34.58 6.85 5.46
N LEU A 158 -34.24 7.90 6.19
CA LEU A 158 -35.11 8.37 7.26
C LEU A 158 -36.26 9.10 6.55
N CYS A 159 -37.41 8.44 6.50
CA CYS A 159 -38.79 8.95 6.44
C CYS A 159 -39.72 7.76 6.20
#